data_AF-A0A380P9X6-F1
#
_entry.id   AF-A0A380P9X6-F1
#
_cell.length_a   1.000
_cell.length_b   1.000
_cell.length_c   1.000
_cell.angle_alpha   90.00
_cell.angle_beta   90.00
_cell.angle_gamma   90.00
#
_symmetry.space_group_name_H-M   'P 1'
#
loop_
_entity.id
_entity.type
_entity.pdbx_description
1 polymer ?
#
loop_
_entity_poly.entity_id
_entity_poly.type
_entity_poly.pdbx_seq_one_letter_code
_entity_poly.pdbx_strand_id
1 'polypeptide(L)'
;MGIEYADAVTIRHALDQVVTVMETDQPQSDVTRQDLVRLNLLAGPQAAQLRQQVAEKRQLGYVNGKQFLKRLGMFGITKADLEATLREIKEENA
;
A
#
# COMPACT_ATOMS: atom_id res chain seq x y z
N MET A 1 -11.45 5.76 -34.05
CA MET A 1 -12.86 6.23 -33.91
C MET A 1 -13.71 5.01 -33.64
N GLY A 2 -14.52 4.84 -32.60
CA GLY A 2 -14.83 5.53 -31.34
C GLY A 2 -15.32 4.42 -30.38
N ILE A 3 -14.97 4.35 -29.10
CA ILE A 3 -15.61 5.00 -27.94
C ILE A 3 -17.12 5.26 -28.01
N GLU A 4 -17.95 4.38 -28.57
CA GLU A 4 -19.40 4.66 -28.56
C GLU A 4 -20.22 3.38 -28.25
N TYR A 5 -20.85 3.40 -27.06
CA TYR A 5 -21.94 2.54 -26.56
C TYR A 5 -21.59 1.15 -25.99
N ALA A 6 -21.15 1.13 -24.73
CA ALA A 6 -21.60 0.10 -23.79
C ALA A 6 -22.05 0.79 -22.50
N ASP A 7 -23.37 0.78 -22.35
CA ASP A 7 -24.22 1.49 -21.40
C ASP A 7 -23.68 1.53 -19.96
N ALA A 8 -23.63 2.75 -19.40
CA ALA A 8 -22.97 3.11 -18.15
C ALA A 8 -23.64 2.58 -16.87
N VAL A 9 -24.49 1.54 -16.97
CA VAL A 9 -25.30 1.06 -15.84
C VAL A 9 -24.86 -0.30 -15.30
N THR A 10 -24.15 -1.13 -16.07
CA THR A 10 -23.78 -2.49 -15.61
C THR A 10 -22.59 -2.52 -14.64
N ILE A 11 -21.69 -1.52 -14.68
CA ILE A 11 -20.49 -1.54 -13.82
C ILE A 11 -20.83 -1.24 -12.35
N ARG A 12 -21.95 -0.55 -12.06
CA ARG A 12 -22.29 -0.18 -10.67
C ARG A 12 -22.70 -1.40 -9.85
N HIS A 13 -23.34 -2.41 -10.45
CA HIS A 13 -23.84 -3.57 -9.70
C HIS A 13 -22.77 -4.65 -9.46
N ALA A 14 -21.69 -4.68 -10.24
CA ALA A 14 -20.53 -5.55 -10.00
C ALA A 14 -19.61 -5.03 -8.89
N LEU A 15 -19.65 -3.71 -8.61
CA LEU A 15 -18.85 -3.08 -7.57
C LEU A 15 -19.54 -3.13 -6.19
N ASP A 16 -20.87 -3.09 -6.12
CA ASP A 16 -21.56 -2.96 -4.83
C ASP A 16 -21.55 -4.27 -4.00
N GLN A 17 -21.49 -5.43 -4.65
CA GLN A 17 -21.37 -6.72 -3.96
C GLN A 17 -19.92 -7.05 -3.53
N VAL A 18 -18.93 -6.34 -4.06
CA VAL A 18 -17.52 -6.49 -3.64
C VAL A 18 -17.19 -5.62 -2.43
N VAL A 19 -17.93 -4.53 -2.22
CA VAL A 19 -17.70 -3.61 -1.10
C VAL A 19 -18.33 -4.13 0.20
N THR A 20 -19.40 -4.94 0.14
CA THR A 20 -20.10 -5.43 1.35
C THR A 20 -19.50 -6.68 2.00
N VAL A 21 -18.50 -7.32 1.39
CA VAL A 21 -17.76 -8.45 2.00
C VAL A 21 -16.48 -7.97 2.71
N MET A 22 -16.17 -6.66 2.67
CA MET A 22 -14.97 -6.08 3.30
C MET A 22 -15.09 -5.84 4.81
N GLU A 23 -16.11 -6.36 5.49
CA GLU A 23 -16.32 -6.11 6.92
C GLU A 23 -15.92 -7.28 7.84
N THR A 24 -15.29 -8.37 7.38
CA THR A 24 -14.95 -9.46 8.32
C THR A 24 -13.63 -10.22 8.14
N ASP A 25 -12.95 -10.30 6.98
CA ASP A 25 -11.78 -11.23 6.93
C ASP A 25 -10.62 -10.88 5.97
N GLN A 26 -10.48 -9.62 5.53
CA GLN A 26 -9.23 -9.20 4.87
C GLN A 26 -8.32 -8.56 5.92
N PRO A 27 -7.00 -8.89 5.97
CA PRO A 27 -6.07 -8.20 6.84
C PRO A 27 -5.96 -6.75 6.37
N GLN A 28 -6.77 -5.87 6.95
CA GLN A 28 -6.59 -4.44 6.83
C GLN A 28 -5.21 -4.13 7.39
N SER A 29 -4.37 -3.48 6.58
CA SER A 29 -3.13 -2.90 7.08
C SER A 29 -3.44 -2.05 8.32
N ASP A 30 -2.79 -2.37 9.43
CA ASP A 30 -2.83 -1.62 10.69
C ASP A 30 -1.81 -0.46 10.70
N VAL A 31 -1.12 -0.23 9.57
CA VAL A 31 -0.14 0.84 9.42
C VAL A 31 -0.85 2.18 9.38
N THR A 32 -0.49 3.08 10.30
CA THR A 32 -0.99 4.45 10.29
C THR A 32 0.03 5.44 9.72
N ARG A 33 -0.42 6.66 9.42
CA ARG A 33 0.49 7.75 9.05
C ARG A 33 1.52 8.04 10.17
N GLN A 34 1.15 7.91 11.44
CA GLN A 34 2.09 8.08 12.56
C GLN A 34 3.15 6.99 12.57
N ASP A 35 2.81 5.74 12.23
CA ASP A 35 3.80 4.66 12.09
C ASP A 35 4.85 5.01 11.03
N LEU A 36 4.41 5.53 9.87
CA LEU A 36 5.35 5.95 8.83
C LEU A 36 6.26 7.11 9.28
N VAL A 37 5.80 8.00 10.16
CA VAL A 37 6.67 9.03 10.75
C VAL A 37 7.66 8.39 11.72
N ARG A 38 7.19 7.52 12.63
CA ARG A 38 8.03 6.81 13.62
C ARG A 38 9.11 5.96 12.96
N LEU A 39 8.80 5.35 11.82
CA LEU A 39 9.71 4.53 11.02
C LEU A 39 10.61 5.35 10.09
N ASN A 40 10.58 6.69 10.14
CA ASN A 40 11.32 7.60 9.26
C ASN A 40 11.06 7.35 7.75
N LEU A 41 9.83 6.96 7.40
CA LEU A 41 9.38 6.70 6.02
C LEU A 41 8.64 7.89 5.39
N LEU A 42 8.27 8.89 6.18
CA LEU A 42 7.63 10.12 5.70
C LEU A 42 8.58 11.33 5.64
N ALA A 43 9.54 11.41 6.56
CA ALA A 43 10.45 12.54 6.70
C ALA A 43 11.89 12.05 6.91
N GLY A 44 12.85 12.80 6.38
CA GLY A 44 14.29 12.51 6.48
C GLY A 44 14.95 12.18 5.13
N PRO A 45 16.28 12.32 5.03
CA PRO A 45 17.01 12.16 3.77
C PRO A 45 16.94 10.71 3.22
N GLN A 46 16.80 9.72 4.10
CA GLN A 46 16.73 8.31 3.71
C GLN A 46 15.29 7.79 3.51
N ALA A 47 14.27 8.59 3.82
CA ALA A 47 12.86 8.15 3.77
C ALA A 47 12.44 7.74 2.35
N ALA A 48 12.92 8.46 1.33
CA ALA A 48 12.64 8.14 -0.06
C ALA A 48 13.25 6.78 -0.48
N GLN A 49 14.51 6.55 -0.12
CA GLN A 49 15.22 5.31 -0.42
C GLN A 49 14.61 4.11 0.32
N LEU A 50 14.27 4.27 1.61
CA LEU A 50 13.65 3.21 2.40
C LEU A 50 12.27 2.82 1.86
N ARG A 51 11.45 3.80 1.46
CA ARG A 51 10.16 3.51 0.80
C ARG A 51 10.35 2.73 -0.49
N GLN A 52 11.35 3.09 -1.29
CA GLN A 52 11.65 2.41 -2.55
C GLN A 52 12.05 0.95 -2.28
N GLN A 53 12.98 0.72 -1.37
CA GLN A 53 13.42 -0.64 -0.99
C GLN A 53 12.27 -1.48 -0.42
N VAL A 54 11.41 -0.91 0.43
CA VAL A 54 10.21 -1.61 0.92
C VAL A 54 9.26 -1.93 -0.23
N ALA A 55 9.06 -0.99 -1.15
CA ALA A 55 8.18 -1.18 -2.29
C ALA A 55 8.67 -2.26 -3.25
N GLU A 56 9.98 -2.36 -3.44
CA GLU A 56 10.62 -3.43 -4.22
C GLU A 56 10.49 -4.78 -3.51
N LYS A 57 10.87 -4.88 -2.23
CA LYS A 57 10.77 -6.13 -1.45
C LYS A 57 9.34 -6.66 -1.33
N ARG A 58 8.37 -5.77 -1.09
CA ARG A 58 6.95 -6.13 -0.94
C ARG A 58 6.16 -6.06 -2.24
N GLN A 59 6.85 -5.89 -3.37
CA GLN A 59 6.25 -5.89 -4.71
C GLN A 59 5.08 -4.88 -4.85
N LEU A 60 5.18 -3.73 -4.18
CA LEU A 60 4.18 -2.65 -4.20
C LEU A 60 4.26 -1.82 -5.50
N GLY A 61 5.32 -2.02 -6.30
CA GLY A 61 5.63 -1.24 -7.50
C GLY A 61 6.18 0.16 -7.17
N TYR A 62 6.21 1.05 -8.16
CA TYR A 62 6.64 2.44 -7.93
C TYR A 62 5.62 3.18 -7.06
N VAL A 63 6.09 3.75 -5.95
CA VAL A 63 5.24 4.43 -4.96
C VAL A 63 5.83 5.77 -4.55
N ASN A 64 5.03 6.83 -4.66
CA ASN A 64 5.37 8.13 -4.09
C ASN A 64 4.98 8.20 -2.60
N GLY A 65 5.55 9.15 -1.86
CA GLY A 65 5.32 9.27 -0.41
C GLY A 65 3.86 9.48 0.00
N LYS A 66 3.01 10.01 -0.88
CA LYS A 66 1.57 10.18 -0.62
C LYS A 66 0.77 8.90 -0.84
N GLN A 67 1.24 8.04 -1.75
CA GLN A 67 0.57 6.78 -2.10
C GLN A 67 1.06 5.59 -1.29
N PHE A 68 2.24 5.69 -0.67
CA PHE A 68 2.84 4.59 0.09
C PHE A 68 1.90 4.00 1.14
N LEU A 69 1.29 4.83 1.99
CA LEU A 69 0.32 4.38 3.01
C LEU A 69 -0.89 3.66 2.38
N LYS A 70 -1.44 4.22 1.29
CA LYS A 70 -2.58 3.63 0.58
C LYS A 70 -2.21 2.27 -0.03
N ARG A 71 -0.99 2.14 -0.54
CA ARG A 71 -0.47 0.90 -1.12
C ARG A 71 -0.26 -0.16 -0.05
N LEU A 72 0.29 0.18 1.11
CA LEU A 72 0.37 -0.75 2.25
C LEU A 72 -1.03 -1.29 2.61
N GLY A 73 -2.03 -0.40 2.66
CA GLY A 73 -3.44 -0.78 2.83
C GLY A 73 -3.97 -1.73 1.77
N MET A 74 -3.78 -1.40 0.49
CA MET A 74 -4.26 -2.20 -0.64
C MET A 74 -3.68 -3.61 -0.69
N PHE A 75 -2.42 -3.76 -0.26
CA PHE A 75 -1.72 -5.05 -0.26
C PHE A 75 -1.79 -5.77 1.09
N GLY A 76 -2.56 -5.25 2.05
CA GLY A 76 -2.69 -5.85 3.39
C GLY A 76 -1.38 -5.92 4.16
N ILE A 77 -0.42 -5.02 3.87
CA ILE A 77 0.88 -5.02 4.55
C ILE A 77 0.69 -4.53 5.98
N THR A 78 0.90 -5.42 6.95
CA THR A 78 0.80 -5.08 8.36
C THR A 78 2.00 -4.25 8.81
N LYS A 79 1.87 -3.62 9.96
CA LYS A 79 2.97 -2.96 10.64
C LYS A 79 4.11 -3.93 10.96
N ALA A 80 3.78 -5.13 11.41
CA ALA A 80 4.78 -6.16 11.68
C ALA A 80 5.57 -6.54 10.42
N ASP A 81 4.89 -6.70 9.29
CA ASP A 81 5.52 -6.96 7.99
C ASP A 81 6.42 -5.80 7.55
N LEU A 82 5.95 -4.57 7.72
CA LEU A 82 6.70 -3.37 7.38
C LEU A 82 7.97 -3.27 8.23
N GLU A 83 7.86 -3.48 9.54
CA GLU A 83 9.00 -3.46 10.45
C GLU A 83 10.01 -4.57 10.16
N ALA A 84 9.53 -5.78 9.87
CA ALA A 84 10.38 -6.91 9.48
C ALA A 84 11.19 -6.57 8.21
N THR A 85 10.54 -6.03 7.19
CA THR A 85 11.20 -5.62 5.94
C THR A 85 12.23 -4.53 6.15
N LEU A 86 11.96 -3.57 7.05
CA LEU A 86 12.94 -2.55 7.39
C LEU A 86 14.14 -3.11 8.13
N ARG A 87 13.98 -4.18 8.92
CA ARG A 87 15.10 -4.87 9.57
C ARG A 87 15.95 -5.60 8.54
N GLU A 88 15.33 -6.37 7.65
CA GLU A 88 16.03 -7.05 6.55
C GLU A 88 16.86 -6.06 5.73
N ILE A 89 16.25 -4.93 5.32
CA ILE A 89 16.94 -3.87 4.57
C ILE A 89 18.14 -3.34 5.36
N LYS A 90 18.01 -3.15 6.68
CA LYS A 90 19.13 -2.66 7.51
C LYS A 90 20.24 -3.69 7.62
N GLU A 91 19.91 -4.97 7.74
CA GLU A 91 20.87 -6.07 7.80
C GLU A 91 21.60 -6.25 6.46
N GLU A 92 20.95 -6.01 5.33
CA GLU A 92 21.57 -6.04 4.00
C GLU A 92 22.49 -4.85 3.71
N ASN A 93 22.27 -3.72 4.38
CA ASN A 93 23.07 -2.49 4.21
C ASN A 93 24.13 -2.30 5.33
N ALA A 94 24.25 -3.25 6.27
CA ALA A 94 25.21 -3.23 7.37
C ALA A 94 26.53 -3.92 6.98
#